data_AF-A0A4Q0Y5U1-F1
#
_entry.id   AF-A0A4Q0Y5U1-F1
#
_cell.length_a   1.000
_cell.length_b   1.000
_cell.length_c   1.000
_cell.angle_alpha   90.00
_cell.angle_beta   90.00
_cell.angle_gamma   90.00
#
_symmetry.space_group_name_H-M   'P 1'
#
loop_
_entity.id
_entity.type
_entity.pdbx_description
1 polymer ?
#
loop_
_entity_poly.entity_id
_entity_poly.type
_entity_poly.pdbx_seq_one_letter_code
_entity_poly.pdbx_strand_id
1 'polypeptide(L)'
;MAKDKPQKPKYPNGVLNVLVLIAGTTDPVNATIAKSKHANSYENETSQDLATQNYESYTQIPVNYWDKDFKTQMEAFDEEYVNLVLFPFHGWTGDNSKENREIAGKYLVNRLCGAYGEKPYYGKIWQNKPIYFHLLGHSHGGNVINEMTKQIEALGAQWPQEWKIKSLIYLSTPFFKTLHQVKVNEKFFHEEAEVLSLYNDFDMTQRMLADFSMETLSAELGKLDTSNLAKFIDNFKTYVESFPIDNLKEVRTSTALKAFISPAWGASDYNQMSYQDGLEVYNFTIKKLLSTLKDILLEITKIVNQLSEQKIYEVNHKDLKKKIDKKQHTIIEATEAKNLKSFINAIDADIDKIIRDLKAVVTNNTDQSNFSKLEYLLLVFNENDLILHLEEFLNINPKPLQGTDNSLWNILYKILQHNIAYYDNTYAKPNIQFENSFLKDKITNINITSEDIYSSKKEAKNYYEFIKYIEEIEERYEKNKTQFNLLDLLFTLIANDKKAQELLSTLPNIISKIDIAEYIATGKLDVKLKLLRDLLTNINSVFEFRNFGELEDSTHKLTKQQEENNKDKNPYNDTLKRGSLMYFLIESHSTSRRWLHKEVKEFLTRLGAKR
;
A
#
# COMPACT_ATOMS: atom_id res chain seq x y z
N MET A 1 65.83 3.58 1.58
CA MET A 1 65.21 4.77 2.22
C MET A 1 64.53 5.60 1.14
N ALA A 2 63.26 5.29 0.83
CA ALA A 2 62.42 6.18 0.04
C ALA A 2 61.85 7.23 1.01
N LYS A 3 62.06 8.51 0.70
CA LYS A 3 61.52 9.62 1.50
C LYS A 3 60.00 9.63 1.35
N ASP A 4 59.29 9.49 2.47
CA ASP A 4 57.88 9.82 2.56
C ASP A 4 57.69 11.26 2.06
N LYS A 5 56.91 11.41 0.98
CA LYS A 5 56.42 12.73 0.58
C LYS A 5 55.44 13.19 1.66
N PRO A 6 55.58 14.41 2.21
CA PRO A 6 54.62 14.91 3.18
C PRO A 6 53.23 14.98 2.53
N GLN A 7 52.28 14.18 3.04
CA GLN A 7 50.87 14.32 2.72
C GLN A 7 50.46 15.76 3.06
N LYS A 8 50.00 16.53 2.07
CA LYS A 8 49.40 17.84 2.31
C LYS A 8 48.24 17.67 3.31
N PRO A 9 48.10 18.55 4.32
CA PRO A 9 46.95 18.49 5.21
C PRO A 9 45.67 18.59 4.39
N LYS A 10 44.75 17.63 4.56
CA LYS A 10 43.46 17.53 3.85
C LYS A 10 42.48 18.69 4.19
N TYR A 11 42.90 19.71 4.94
CA TYR A 11 41.99 20.75 5.47
C TYR A 11 42.51 22.18 5.26
N PRO A 12 42.58 22.68 4.01
CA PRO A 12 43.16 23.99 3.69
C PRO A 12 42.53 25.19 4.41
N ASN A 13 41.26 25.09 4.85
CA ASN A 13 40.50 26.21 5.43
C ASN A 13 40.18 26.05 6.94
N GLY A 14 40.62 24.96 7.58
CA GLY A 14 40.36 24.70 9.00
C GLY A 14 38.91 24.31 9.36
N VAL A 15 37.98 24.35 8.41
CA VAL A 15 36.58 23.89 8.53
C VAL A 15 36.40 22.54 7.87
N LEU A 16 35.73 21.61 8.54
CA LEU A 16 35.34 20.31 7.99
C LEU A 16 33.92 20.35 7.44
N ASN A 17 33.70 19.93 6.19
CA ASN A 17 32.35 19.75 5.66
C ASN A 17 32.00 18.27 5.70
N VAL A 18 30.85 17.93 6.27
CA VAL A 18 30.44 16.54 6.47
C VAL A 18 29.12 16.32 5.78
N LEU A 19 29.10 15.45 4.76
CA LEU A 19 27.88 15.00 4.11
C LEU A 19 27.37 13.74 4.80
N VAL A 20 26.28 13.87 5.54
CA VAL A 20 25.60 12.74 6.18
C VAL A 20 24.53 12.24 5.22
N LEU A 21 24.72 11.04 4.70
CA LEU A 21 23.71 10.33 3.90
C LEU A 21 22.80 9.56 4.85
N ILE A 22 21.49 9.67 4.69
CA ILE A 22 20.51 8.99 5.53
C ILE A 22 19.51 8.28 4.62
N ALA A 23 19.62 6.96 4.56
CA ALA A 23 18.65 6.14 3.85
C ALA A 23 17.27 6.21 4.53
N GLY A 24 16.22 6.07 3.74
CA GLY A 24 14.88 5.77 4.23
C GLY A 24 14.61 4.27 4.28
N THR A 25 13.33 3.92 4.25
CA THR A 25 12.89 2.52 4.28
C THR A 25 13.23 1.80 2.97
N THR A 26 13.74 0.57 3.06
CA THR A 26 13.79 -0.39 1.93
C THR A 26 12.41 -0.99 1.64
N ASP A 27 11.42 -0.74 2.51
CA ASP A 27 10.08 -1.31 2.44
C ASP A 27 8.98 -0.23 2.50
N PRO A 28 8.81 0.64 1.47
CA PRO A 28 7.82 1.72 1.50
C PRO A 28 6.36 1.23 1.59
N VAL A 29 6.11 -0.05 1.31
CA VAL A 29 4.77 -0.66 1.35
C VAL A 29 4.58 -1.64 2.51
N ASN A 30 5.56 -1.75 3.42
CA ASN A 30 5.54 -2.65 4.59
C ASN A 30 5.18 -4.11 4.22
N ALA A 31 5.75 -4.62 3.14
CA ALA A 31 5.46 -5.93 2.57
C ALA A 31 5.97 -7.11 3.41
N THR A 32 6.86 -6.88 4.38
CA THR A 32 7.34 -7.90 5.34
C THR A 32 7.89 -9.18 4.69
N ILE A 33 8.68 -9.04 3.63
CA ILE A 33 9.25 -10.16 2.86
C ILE A 33 10.76 -10.32 3.08
N ALA A 34 11.33 -11.48 2.76
CA ALA A 34 12.77 -11.72 2.92
C ALA A 34 13.67 -10.74 2.11
N LYS A 35 13.16 -10.12 1.03
CA LYS A 35 13.87 -9.05 0.30
C LYS A 35 13.65 -7.65 0.90
N SER A 36 12.70 -7.46 1.82
CA SER A 36 12.49 -6.19 2.53
C SER A 36 13.45 -5.97 3.70
N LYS A 37 14.52 -6.78 3.76
CA LYS A 37 15.64 -6.59 4.68
C LYS A 37 16.10 -5.13 4.66
N HIS A 38 16.35 -4.61 5.85
CA HIS A 38 16.88 -3.26 6.06
C HIS A 38 18.17 -3.05 5.27
N ALA A 39 18.58 -1.81 5.04
CA ALA A 39 19.78 -1.56 4.26
C ALA A 39 21.07 -2.31 4.75
N ASN A 40 22.02 -2.71 3.89
CA ASN A 40 23.19 -3.51 4.29
C ASN A 40 24.21 -2.74 5.16
N SER A 41 24.01 -1.44 5.42
CA SER A 41 24.62 -0.78 6.59
C SER A 41 24.27 -1.47 7.93
N TYR A 42 23.34 -2.45 7.89
CA TYR A 42 22.74 -3.16 9.01
C TYR A 42 22.95 -4.68 9.03
N GLU A 43 23.47 -5.33 7.96
CA GLU A 43 23.75 -6.78 7.96
C GLU A 43 25.26 -7.05 7.85
N ASN A 44 25.94 -6.98 9.00
CA ASN A 44 27.13 -7.74 9.39
C ASN A 44 27.36 -7.46 10.88
N GLU A 45 28.09 -8.34 11.58
CA GLU A 45 28.46 -8.17 12.99
C GLU A 45 29.15 -6.81 13.20
N THR A 46 28.28 -5.90 13.61
CA THR A 46 28.39 -4.50 13.97
C THR A 46 28.94 -3.50 12.92
N SER A 47 28.08 -2.55 12.55
CA SER A 47 28.50 -1.24 12.03
C SER A 47 29.39 -0.48 13.03
N GLN A 48 29.51 -0.95 14.28
CA GLN A 48 30.51 -0.51 15.26
C GLN A 48 31.91 -1.11 15.01
N ASP A 49 32.03 -2.34 14.53
CA ASP A 49 33.30 -3.06 14.28
C ASP A 49 33.85 -2.70 12.91
N LEU A 50 33.01 -2.43 11.91
CA LEU A 50 33.46 -1.81 10.66
C LEU A 50 33.91 -0.36 10.87
N ALA A 51 33.23 0.39 11.76
CA ALA A 51 33.64 1.75 12.12
C ALA A 51 34.95 1.81 12.95
N THR A 52 35.44 0.69 13.48
CA THR A 52 36.77 0.64 14.10
C THR A 52 37.90 0.39 13.10
N GLN A 53 37.59 0.09 11.83
CA GLN A 53 38.57 -0.20 10.79
C GLN A 53 38.82 1.01 9.89
N ASN A 54 39.77 1.88 10.28
CA ASN A 54 40.41 2.97 9.51
C ASN A 54 39.52 4.09 8.92
N TYR A 55 40.04 5.33 8.91
CA TYR A 55 39.38 6.53 8.34
C TYR A 55 39.07 6.41 6.81
N GLU A 56 39.61 5.40 6.13
CA GLU A 56 39.43 5.11 4.70
C GLU A 56 38.27 4.14 4.38
N SER A 57 37.63 3.51 5.37
CA SER A 57 36.47 2.62 5.17
C SER A 57 35.14 3.37 4.99
N TYR A 58 35.18 4.71 5.01
CA TYR A 58 34.00 5.59 5.08
C TYR A 58 33.52 6.14 3.74
N THR A 59 34.11 5.70 2.64
CA THR A 59 33.76 6.13 1.29
C THR A 59 32.75 5.22 0.60
N GLN A 60 32.39 4.06 1.19
CA GLN A 60 31.55 3.09 0.49
C GLN A 60 30.06 3.27 0.80
N ILE A 61 29.30 3.73 -0.18
CA ILE A 61 27.83 3.80 -0.06
C ILE A 61 27.25 2.39 -0.23
N PRO A 62 26.32 1.95 0.64
CA PRO A 62 25.68 0.65 0.50
C PRO A 62 24.77 0.59 -0.75
N VAL A 63 25.10 -0.29 -1.71
CA VAL A 63 24.38 -0.46 -3.00
C VAL A 63 23.00 -1.11 -2.90
N ASN A 64 22.65 -1.63 -1.74
CA ASN A 64 21.38 -2.32 -1.55
C ASN A 64 20.22 -1.32 -1.28
N TYR A 65 20.55 -0.05 -1.01
CA TYR A 65 19.58 1.04 -0.90
C TYR A 65 19.89 2.15 -1.90
N TRP A 66 21.12 2.62 -2.00
CA TRP A 66 21.43 3.61 -3.02
C TRP A 66 21.74 2.87 -4.31
N ASP A 67 21.15 3.32 -5.42
CA ASP A 67 21.43 2.67 -6.71
C ASP A 67 22.91 2.79 -7.05
N LYS A 68 23.40 1.83 -7.84
CA LYS A 68 24.82 1.75 -8.21
C LYS A 68 25.32 3.06 -8.82
N ASP A 69 24.52 3.69 -9.67
CA ASP A 69 24.91 4.93 -10.35
C ASP A 69 24.95 6.11 -9.38
N PHE A 70 23.96 6.25 -8.49
CA PHE A 70 24.00 7.22 -7.39
C PHE A 70 25.26 7.05 -6.55
N LYS A 71 25.57 5.82 -6.14
CA LYS A 71 26.78 5.50 -5.38
C LYS A 71 28.03 5.98 -6.11
N THR A 72 28.22 5.53 -7.35
CA THR A 72 29.42 5.86 -8.13
C THR A 72 29.58 7.36 -8.31
N GLN A 73 28.49 8.09 -8.55
CA GLN A 73 28.53 9.53 -8.74
C GLN A 73 28.83 10.29 -7.44
N MET A 74 28.30 9.82 -6.30
CA MET A 74 28.56 10.44 -5.00
C MET A 74 29.98 10.16 -4.48
N GLU A 75 30.50 8.95 -4.71
CA GLU A 75 31.90 8.61 -4.38
C GLU A 75 32.88 9.42 -5.24
N ALA A 76 32.60 9.56 -6.55
CA ALA A 76 33.37 10.43 -7.42
C ALA A 76 33.27 11.91 -7.02
N PHE A 77 32.12 12.33 -6.50
CA PHE A 77 31.94 13.66 -5.94
C PHE A 77 32.82 13.86 -4.71
N ASP A 78 32.81 12.95 -3.73
CA ASP A 78 33.68 13.02 -2.54
C ASP A 78 35.19 13.16 -2.90
N GLU A 79 35.68 12.40 -3.89
CA GLU A 79 37.07 12.47 -4.35
C GLU A 79 37.49 13.85 -4.92
N GLU A 80 36.55 14.60 -5.49
CA GLU A 80 36.80 15.92 -6.09
C GLU A 80 37.03 17.01 -5.01
N TYR A 81 36.36 16.90 -3.85
CA TYR A 81 36.32 17.94 -2.81
C TYR A 81 37.23 17.62 -1.62
N VAL A 82 38.23 18.45 -1.37
CA VAL A 82 39.26 18.17 -0.34
C VAL A 82 38.73 18.19 1.09
N ASN A 83 37.65 18.94 1.36
CA ASN A 83 37.10 19.13 2.70
C ASN A 83 35.78 18.41 2.95
N LEU A 84 35.25 17.67 1.96
CA LEU A 84 34.01 16.90 2.13
C LEU A 84 34.36 15.55 2.74
N VAL A 85 33.61 15.15 3.77
CA VAL A 85 33.66 13.81 4.33
C VAL A 85 32.30 13.19 4.17
N LEU A 86 32.24 12.12 3.38
CA LEU A 86 31.07 11.27 3.28
C LEU A 86 30.87 10.46 4.57
N PHE A 87 29.67 10.53 5.16
CA PHE A 87 29.27 9.74 6.30
C PHE A 87 28.05 8.88 5.94
N PRO A 88 28.27 7.66 5.41
CA PRO A 88 27.19 6.76 5.01
C PRO A 88 26.72 5.82 6.15
N PHE A 89 27.39 5.81 7.30
CA PHE A 89 27.11 4.87 8.40
C PHE A 89 26.16 5.45 9.43
N HIS A 90 24.86 5.21 9.27
CA HIS A 90 23.85 5.58 10.25
C HIS A 90 23.29 4.33 10.95
N GLY A 91 23.37 4.27 12.28
CA GLY A 91 22.92 3.11 13.07
C GLY A 91 21.43 3.09 13.36
N TRP A 92 20.61 3.09 12.32
CA TRP A 92 19.15 3.00 12.44
C TRP A 92 18.58 1.77 11.72
N THR A 93 18.27 0.70 12.45
CA THR A 93 17.37 -0.35 11.91
C THR A 93 15.95 0.02 12.30
N GLY A 94 15.15 0.55 11.38
CA GLY A 94 13.76 0.81 11.72
C GLY A 94 12.85 0.77 10.52
N ASP A 95 11.75 0.10 10.75
CA ASP A 95 10.54 0.15 9.96
C ASP A 95 10.01 1.59 9.85
N ASN A 96 8.96 1.79 9.05
CA ASN A 96 8.26 3.06 8.80
C ASN A 96 7.55 3.68 10.02
N SER A 97 7.93 3.31 11.24
CA SER A 97 7.27 3.82 12.45
C SER A 97 7.76 5.20 12.85
N LYS A 98 6.84 5.93 13.49
CA LYS A 98 7.12 7.25 14.07
C LYS A 98 8.25 7.16 15.09
N GLU A 99 8.15 6.22 16.04
CA GLU A 99 9.11 6.05 17.12
C GLU A 99 10.51 5.71 16.59
N ASN A 100 10.59 4.88 15.55
CA ASN A 100 11.86 4.51 14.94
C ASN A 100 12.58 5.72 14.34
N ARG A 101 11.85 6.62 13.66
CA ARG A 101 12.42 7.86 13.12
C ARG A 101 12.95 8.78 14.23
N GLU A 102 12.20 8.94 15.32
CA GLU A 102 12.63 9.74 16.49
C GLU A 102 13.89 9.16 17.15
N ILE A 103 13.95 7.84 17.30
CA ILE A 103 15.10 7.12 17.85
C ILE A 103 16.33 7.31 16.96
N ALA A 104 16.17 7.15 15.65
CA ALA A 104 17.24 7.31 14.67
C ALA A 104 17.89 8.68 14.73
N GLY A 105 17.08 9.75 14.71
CA GLY A 105 17.58 11.12 14.75
C GLY A 105 18.34 11.41 16.04
N LYS A 106 17.82 10.93 17.18
CA LYS A 106 18.49 11.03 18.48
C LYS A 106 19.83 10.32 18.49
N TYR A 107 19.84 9.07 18.05
CA TYR A 107 21.02 8.23 18.02
C TYR A 107 22.14 8.84 17.16
N LEU A 108 21.81 9.31 15.95
CA LEU A 108 22.81 9.88 15.04
C LEU A 108 23.50 11.10 15.63
N VAL A 109 22.72 12.05 16.17
CA VAL A 109 23.28 13.25 16.79
C VAL A 109 24.13 12.89 18.01
N ASN A 110 23.65 11.98 18.85
CA ASN A 110 24.40 11.54 20.03
C ASN A 110 25.72 10.88 19.65
N ARG A 111 25.75 10.07 18.59
CA ARG A 111 26.97 9.43 18.08
C ARG A 111 27.94 10.43 17.45
N LEU A 112 27.44 11.48 16.77
CA LEU A 112 28.29 12.51 16.19
C LEU A 112 29.12 13.24 17.27
N CYS A 113 28.48 13.67 18.36
CA CYS A 113 29.09 14.50 19.40
C CYS A 113 29.52 13.76 20.69
N GLY A 114 29.07 12.51 20.88
CA GLY A 114 29.33 11.69 22.07
C GLY A 114 28.39 11.96 23.25
N ALA A 115 27.17 12.43 22.99
CA ALA A 115 26.18 12.69 24.03
C ALA A 115 25.54 11.41 24.57
N TYR A 116 24.95 11.49 25.77
CA TYR A 116 24.23 10.38 26.44
C TYR A 116 25.02 9.06 26.60
N GLY A 117 26.36 9.13 26.60
CA GLY A 117 27.23 7.98 26.76
C GLY A 117 27.62 7.28 25.46
N GLU A 118 27.23 7.82 24.31
CA GLU A 118 27.69 7.34 23.01
C GLU A 118 29.16 7.70 22.79
N LYS A 119 29.88 6.85 22.03
CA LYS A 119 31.26 7.15 21.64
C LYS A 119 31.25 8.21 20.53
N PRO A 120 31.86 9.40 20.72
CA PRO A 120 31.87 10.45 19.71
C PRO A 120 32.59 9.98 18.45
N TYR A 121 31.95 10.11 17.29
CA TYR A 121 32.58 9.90 15.99
C TYR A 121 33.63 10.97 15.73
N TYR A 122 33.22 12.24 15.84
CA TYR A 122 34.15 13.37 15.82
C TYR A 122 34.71 13.53 17.22
N GLY A 123 35.86 12.89 17.45
CA GLY A 123 36.55 12.92 18.75
C GLY A 123 36.91 14.33 19.22
N LYS A 124 37.46 14.44 20.44
CA LYS A 124 37.76 15.71 21.13
C LYS A 124 38.48 16.77 20.27
N ILE A 125 39.28 16.35 19.29
CA ILE A 125 40.03 17.24 18.38
C ILE A 125 39.08 18.11 17.53
N TRP A 126 37.91 17.60 17.16
CA TRP A 126 36.96 18.28 16.29
C TRP A 126 35.83 18.98 17.05
N GLN A 127 35.61 18.67 18.33
CA GLN A 127 34.60 19.34 19.16
C GLN A 127 34.85 20.84 19.33
N ASN A 128 36.11 21.28 19.24
CA ASN A 128 36.48 22.70 19.33
C ASN A 128 36.84 23.31 17.97
N LYS A 129 36.43 22.66 16.87
CA LYS A 129 36.69 23.13 15.51
C LYS A 129 35.38 23.26 14.75
N PRO A 130 35.32 24.17 13.76
CA PRO A 130 34.13 24.32 12.94
C PRO A 130 33.90 23.08 12.07
N ILE A 131 32.68 22.54 12.18
CA ILE A 131 32.16 21.49 11.29
C ILE A 131 30.86 22.00 10.70
N TYR A 132 30.75 21.93 9.37
CA TYR A 132 29.53 22.21 8.64
C TYR A 132 28.90 20.92 8.14
N PHE A 133 27.70 20.63 8.61
CA PHE A 133 26.94 19.45 8.24
C PHE A 133 26.03 19.75 7.05
N HIS A 134 26.09 18.86 6.06
CA HIS A 134 25.16 18.76 4.95
C HIS A 134 24.38 17.45 5.17
N LEU A 135 23.09 17.56 5.42
CA LEU A 135 22.25 16.40 5.75
C LEU A 135 21.43 16.04 4.51
N LEU A 136 21.63 14.84 3.96
CA LEU A 136 20.91 14.34 2.79
C LEU A 136 20.10 13.10 3.17
N GLY A 137 18.78 13.20 3.06
CA GLY A 137 17.86 12.15 3.45
C GLY A 137 16.95 11.78 2.30
N HIS A 138 16.83 10.47 2.02
CA HIS A 138 15.83 9.97 1.07
C HIS A 138 14.61 9.42 1.81
N SER A 139 13.40 9.62 1.26
CA SER A 139 12.16 9.10 1.86
C SER A 139 12.06 9.53 3.33
N HIS A 140 11.70 8.61 4.22
CA HIS A 140 11.69 8.81 5.67
C HIS A 140 13.05 9.13 6.30
N GLY A 141 14.17 8.92 5.60
CA GLY A 141 15.48 9.42 6.01
C GLY A 141 15.51 10.96 6.11
N GLY A 142 14.71 11.66 5.31
CA GLY A 142 14.48 13.09 5.46
C GLY A 142 13.75 13.45 6.76
N ASN A 143 12.81 12.61 7.22
CA ASN A 143 12.18 12.82 8.52
C ASN A 143 13.17 12.57 9.67
N VAL A 144 14.12 11.65 9.51
CA VAL A 144 15.22 11.45 10.47
C VAL A 144 16.09 12.69 10.58
N ILE A 145 16.37 13.40 9.47
CA ILE A 145 17.03 14.72 9.50
C ILE A 145 16.28 15.70 10.40
N ASN A 146 14.96 15.75 10.28
CA ASN A 146 14.16 16.63 11.14
C ASN A 146 14.28 16.23 12.62
N GLU A 147 14.29 14.93 12.92
CA GLU A 147 14.51 14.43 14.29
C GLU A 147 15.93 14.72 14.81
N MET A 148 16.94 14.73 13.94
CA MET A 148 18.29 15.20 14.30
C MET A 148 18.25 16.65 14.76
N THR A 149 17.54 17.53 14.06
CA THR A 149 17.45 18.96 14.45
C THR A 149 16.80 19.15 15.82
N LYS A 150 15.77 18.36 16.14
CA LYS A 150 15.15 18.33 17.48
C LYS A 150 16.13 17.87 18.54
N GLN A 151 16.92 16.82 18.26
CA GLN A 151 17.89 16.34 19.22
C GLN A 151 19.02 17.36 19.45
N ILE A 152 19.49 18.04 18.41
CA ILE A 152 20.50 19.11 18.55
C ILE A 152 19.96 20.24 19.43
N GLU A 153 18.72 20.66 19.21
CA GLU A 153 18.05 21.64 20.08
C GLU A 153 17.97 21.15 21.54
N ALA A 154 17.56 19.89 21.75
CA ALA A 154 17.44 19.29 23.08
C ALA A 154 18.78 19.17 23.81
N LEU A 155 19.88 18.91 23.10
CA LEU A 155 21.23 18.84 23.66
C LEU A 155 21.74 20.20 24.17
N GLY A 156 21.27 21.31 23.58
CA GLY A 156 21.70 22.66 23.94
C GLY A 156 23.22 22.80 23.92
N ALA A 157 23.82 23.11 25.07
CA ALA A 157 25.27 23.32 25.20
C ALA A 157 26.13 22.06 25.02
N GLN A 158 25.54 20.86 25.02
CA GLN A 158 26.28 19.63 24.69
C GLN A 158 26.57 19.51 23.19
N TRP A 159 25.79 20.18 22.35
CA TRP A 159 26.12 20.31 20.94
C TRP A 159 27.27 21.32 20.78
N PRO A 160 28.37 20.97 20.10
CA PRO A 160 29.51 21.88 19.97
C PRO A 160 29.13 23.20 19.28
N GLN A 161 29.55 24.32 19.86
CA GLN A 161 29.14 25.66 19.44
C GLN A 161 29.49 26.00 17.98
N GLU A 162 30.67 25.53 17.53
CA GLU A 162 31.19 25.76 16.18
C GLU A 162 30.59 24.80 15.13
N TRP A 163 29.78 23.84 15.55
CA TRP A 163 29.16 22.87 14.65
C TRP A 163 27.83 23.41 14.15
N LYS A 164 27.69 23.54 12.83
CA LYS A 164 26.53 24.13 12.18
C LYS A 164 25.98 23.24 11.08
N ILE A 165 24.66 23.25 10.91
CA ILE A 165 23.99 22.68 9.74
C ILE A 165 24.01 23.76 8.65
N LYS A 166 24.62 23.44 7.50
CA LYS A 166 24.71 24.33 6.35
C LYS A 166 23.75 23.94 5.22
N SER A 167 23.32 22.67 5.18
CA SER A 167 22.40 22.21 4.15
C SER A 167 21.45 21.13 4.65
N LEU A 168 20.18 21.24 4.27
CA LEU A 168 19.20 20.17 4.35
C LEU A 168 18.81 19.77 2.92
N ILE A 169 18.92 18.49 2.59
CA ILE A 169 18.66 17.96 1.26
C ILE A 169 17.67 16.79 1.42
N TYR A 170 16.49 16.96 0.84
CA TYR A 170 15.41 15.98 0.90
C TYR A 170 15.18 15.37 -0.48
N LEU A 171 15.29 14.04 -0.56
CA LEU A 171 15.08 13.28 -1.79
C LEU A 171 13.81 12.45 -1.62
N SER A 172 12.73 12.79 -2.33
CA SER A 172 11.45 12.07 -2.22
C SER A 172 10.93 11.93 -0.77
N THR A 173 11.18 12.93 0.09
CA THR A 173 10.73 12.87 1.50
C THR A 173 9.25 13.21 1.60
N PRO A 174 8.44 12.40 2.31
CA PRO A 174 7.09 12.78 2.71
C PRO A 174 7.12 13.77 3.89
N PHE A 175 6.60 14.97 3.70
CA PHE A 175 6.58 16.00 4.75
C PHE A 175 5.27 15.99 5.50
N PHE A 176 5.29 15.39 6.68
CA PHE A 176 4.22 15.39 7.67
C PHE A 176 3.80 16.80 8.09
N LYS A 177 2.50 17.00 8.31
CA LYS A 177 1.95 18.26 8.80
C LYS A 177 2.24 18.50 10.27
N THR A 178 2.24 17.45 11.10
CA THR A 178 2.40 17.58 12.57
C THR A 178 3.53 16.71 13.12
N LEU A 179 3.73 15.53 12.58
CA LEU A 179 4.83 14.63 12.92
C LEU A 179 6.13 15.15 12.33
N HIS A 180 7.25 14.76 12.93
CA HIS A 180 8.59 14.97 12.35
C HIS A 180 8.89 16.39 11.86
N GLN A 181 8.36 17.42 12.53
CA GLN A 181 8.65 18.82 12.20
C GLN A 181 10.13 19.17 12.41
N VAL A 182 10.69 19.97 11.52
CA VAL A 182 12.04 20.50 11.66
C VAL A 182 12.12 21.52 12.80
N LYS A 183 13.27 21.58 13.49
CA LYS A 183 13.59 22.65 14.45
C LYS A 183 14.70 23.52 13.87
N VAL A 184 14.39 24.78 13.63
CA VAL A 184 15.32 25.73 13.01
C VAL A 184 15.74 26.78 14.03
N ASN A 185 17.05 26.88 14.30
CA ASN A 185 17.62 27.79 15.28
C ASN A 185 19.04 28.23 14.88
N GLU A 186 19.32 29.53 14.96
CA GLU A 186 20.63 30.13 14.62
C GLU A 186 21.78 29.59 15.48
N LYS A 187 21.48 29.00 16.65
CA LYS A 187 22.48 28.35 17.51
C LYS A 187 23.17 27.17 16.84
N PHE A 188 22.50 26.46 15.93
CA PHE A 188 23.06 25.27 15.28
C PHE A 188 22.85 25.22 13.77
N PHE A 189 22.18 26.19 13.17
CA PHE A 189 22.20 26.43 11.73
C PHE A 189 23.21 27.50 11.36
N HIS A 190 23.85 27.33 10.21
CA HIS A 190 24.73 28.33 9.62
C HIS A 190 23.89 29.50 9.07
N GLU A 191 24.45 30.72 9.01
CA GLU A 191 23.73 31.88 8.45
C GLU A 191 23.39 31.72 6.96
N GLU A 192 24.28 31.05 6.22
CA GLU A 192 24.10 30.64 4.82
C GLU A 192 23.36 29.31 4.66
N ALA A 193 22.68 28.81 5.71
CA ALA A 193 21.98 27.54 5.59
C ALA A 193 20.84 27.63 4.54
N GLU A 194 20.72 26.57 3.75
CA GLU A 194 19.72 26.44 2.68
C GLU A 194 19.09 25.04 2.66
N VAL A 195 17.91 24.95 2.06
CA VAL A 195 17.13 23.72 1.91
C VAL A 195 16.95 23.40 0.42
N LEU A 196 17.25 22.17 0.03
CA LEU A 196 16.95 21.61 -1.29
C LEU A 196 15.97 20.43 -1.12
N SER A 197 14.93 20.38 -1.93
CA SER A 197 13.99 19.26 -1.97
C SER A 197 13.73 18.82 -3.39
N LEU A 198 13.83 17.52 -3.65
CA LEU A 198 13.46 16.87 -4.89
C LEU A 198 12.14 16.12 -4.68
N TYR A 199 11.22 16.25 -5.63
CA TYR A 199 9.94 15.55 -5.60
C TYR A 199 9.56 15.00 -6.98
N ASN A 200 8.83 13.89 -6.96
CA ASN A 200 8.21 13.26 -8.13
C ASN A 200 6.69 13.25 -7.94
N ASP A 201 5.94 13.83 -8.87
CA ASP A 201 4.47 13.90 -8.78
C ASP A 201 3.83 12.51 -8.74
N PHE A 202 4.51 11.48 -9.28
CA PHE A 202 4.08 10.09 -9.27
C PHE A 202 4.44 9.32 -8.00
N ASP A 203 5.25 9.89 -7.10
CA ASP A 203 5.59 9.27 -5.82
C ASP A 203 4.42 9.39 -4.85
N MET A 204 3.61 8.34 -4.77
CA MET A 204 2.47 8.26 -3.86
C MET A 204 2.87 8.21 -2.38
N THR A 205 4.13 7.90 -2.04
CA THR A 205 4.59 7.94 -0.65
C THR A 205 4.68 9.38 -0.12
N GLN A 206 4.98 10.35 -0.99
CA GLN A 206 5.04 11.78 -0.67
C GLN A 206 3.68 12.47 -0.57
N ARG A 207 2.64 11.83 -1.11
CA ARG A 207 1.32 12.44 -1.34
C ARG A 207 0.18 11.84 -0.55
N MET A 208 0.30 10.58 -0.10
CA MET A 208 -0.83 9.83 0.48
C MET A 208 -0.39 8.83 1.57
N LEU A 209 0.60 7.98 1.27
CA LEU A 209 0.75 6.73 2.05
C LEU A 209 1.39 6.87 3.42
N ALA A 210 2.11 7.95 3.66
CA ALA A 210 2.66 8.23 4.97
C ALA A 210 1.57 8.69 5.97
N ASP A 211 0.35 8.94 5.51
CA ASP A 211 -0.69 9.59 6.31
C ASP A 211 -1.34 8.63 7.30
N PHE A 212 -1.41 7.32 7.00
CA PHE A 212 -2.01 6.31 7.88
C PHE A 212 -0.97 5.32 8.39
N SER A 213 -0.57 5.43 9.67
CA SER A 213 0.22 4.36 10.29
C SER A 213 -0.68 3.21 10.74
N MET A 214 -0.49 2.04 10.13
CA MET A 214 -1.21 0.79 10.40
C MET A 214 -0.23 -0.40 10.55
N GLU A 215 0.89 -0.17 11.24
CA GLU A 215 2.03 -1.10 11.31
C GLU A 215 1.64 -2.51 11.77
N THR A 216 0.83 -2.64 12.82
CA THR A 216 0.38 -3.93 13.32
C THR A 216 -0.49 -4.66 12.31
N LEU A 217 -1.41 -3.96 11.65
CA LEU A 217 -2.23 -4.53 10.58
C LEU A 217 -1.35 -5.02 9.42
N SER A 218 -0.42 -4.21 8.94
CA SER A 218 0.48 -4.60 7.84
C SER A 218 1.30 -5.85 8.18
N ALA A 219 1.88 -5.88 9.38
CA ALA A 219 2.69 -7.00 9.85
C ALA A 219 1.89 -8.31 9.95
N GLU A 220 0.60 -8.24 10.28
CA GLU A 220 -0.25 -9.42 10.34
C GLU A 220 -0.80 -9.84 8.99
N LEU A 221 -1.11 -8.89 8.10
CA LEU A 221 -1.50 -9.20 6.72
C LEU A 221 -0.38 -9.93 5.97
N GLY A 222 0.89 -9.56 6.20
CA GLY A 222 2.05 -10.24 5.62
C GLY A 222 2.23 -11.70 6.06
N LYS A 223 1.60 -12.11 7.15
CA LYS A 223 1.63 -13.50 7.66
C LYS A 223 0.47 -14.35 7.15
N LEU A 224 -0.48 -13.78 6.41
CA LEU A 224 -1.63 -14.50 5.89
C LEU A 224 -1.26 -15.26 4.61
N ASP A 225 -1.50 -16.57 4.59
CA ASP A 225 -1.55 -17.32 3.33
C ASP A 225 -2.90 -17.15 2.66
N THR A 226 -2.95 -16.29 1.63
CA THR A 226 -4.15 -16.02 0.84
C THR A 226 -4.17 -16.75 -0.50
N SER A 227 -3.27 -17.71 -0.72
CA SER A 227 -3.15 -18.42 -2.01
C SER A 227 -4.41 -19.22 -2.37
N ASN A 228 -4.96 -19.96 -1.40
CA ASN A 228 -6.19 -20.73 -1.60
C ASN A 228 -7.39 -19.82 -1.85
N LEU A 229 -7.53 -18.74 -1.06
CA LEU A 229 -8.61 -17.78 -1.24
C LEU A 229 -8.58 -17.18 -2.66
N ALA A 230 -7.42 -16.71 -3.13
CA ALA A 230 -7.27 -16.17 -4.47
C ALA A 230 -7.66 -17.19 -5.55
N LYS A 231 -7.17 -18.43 -5.43
CA LYS A 231 -7.51 -19.53 -6.34
C LYS A 231 -9.02 -19.81 -6.36
N PHE A 232 -9.69 -19.81 -5.21
CA PHE A 232 -11.13 -20.07 -5.14
C PHE A 232 -11.94 -18.91 -5.73
N ILE A 233 -11.51 -17.65 -5.53
CA ILE A 233 -12.12 -16.48 -6.18
C ILE A 233 -12.00 -16.57 -7.71
N ASP A 234 -10.81 -16.91 -8.23
CA ASP A 234 -10.59 -17.06 -9.68
C ASP A 234 -11.44 -18.19 -10.29
N ASN A 235 -11.53 -19.32 -9.58
CA ASN A 235 -12.41 -20.42 -9.96
C ASN A 235 -13.88 -19.98 -9.97
N PHE A 236 -14.32 -19.27 -8.93
CA PHE A 236 -15.69 -18.78 -8.83
C PHE A 236 -16.02 -17.84 -9.98
N LYS A 237 -15.14 -16.88 -10.27
CA LYS A 237 -15.26 -16.00 -11.45
C LYS A 237 -15.43 -16.81 -12.74
N THR A 238 -14.53 -17.76 -12.97
CA THR A 238 -14.57 -18.63 -14.17
C THR A 238 -15.90 -19.40 -14.26
N TYR A 239 -16.40 -19.92 -13.14
CA TYR A 239 -17.66 -20.66 -13.10
C TYR A 239 -18.88 -19.75 -13.31
N VAL A 240 -18.85 -18.52 -12.81
CA VAL A 240 -19.92 -17.54 -13.06
C VAL A 240 -19.96 -17.15 -14.54
N GLU A 241 -18.81 -16.96 -15.18
CA GLU A 241 -18.72 -16.65 -16.60
C GLU A 241 -19.23 -17.81 -17.47
N SER A 242 -18.77 -19.03 -17.18
CA SER A 242 -19.11 -20.27 -17.91
C SER A 242 -20.43 -20.92 -17.49
N PHE A 243 -21.19 -20.30 -16.59
CA PHE A 243 -22.48 -20.85 -16.15
C PHE A 243 -23.41 -21.10 -17.35
N PRO A 244 -24.03 -22.30 -17.48
CA PRO A 244 -24.87 -22.69 -18.63
C PRO A 244 -26.24 -21.97 -18.61
N ILE A 245 -26.21 -20.64 -18.63
CA ILE A 245 -27.40 -19.78 -18.58
C ILE A 245 -28.31 -19.98 -19.80
N ASP A 246 -27.74 -20.42 -20.93
CA ASP A 246 -28.50 -20.66 -22.16
C ASP A 246 -29.52 -21.80 -22.00
N ASN A 247 -29.28 -22.74 -21.09
CA ASN A 247 -30.22 -23.80 -20.73
C ASN A 247 -31.43 -23.26 -19.95
N LEU A 248 -31.29 -22.07 -19.33
CA LEU A 248 -32.36 -21.35 -18.67
C LEU A 248 -33.06 -20.35 -19.60
N LYS A 249 -32.36 -19.85 -20.64
CA LYS A 249 -32.94 -18.95 -21.65
C LYS A 249 -34.00 -19.67 -22.49
N GLU A 250 -34.97 -18.90 -22.99
CA GLU A 250 -35.84 -19.37 -24.07
C GLU A 250 -34.99 -19.63 -25.33
N VAL A 251 -34.98 -20.84 -25.87
CA VAL A 251 -34.47 -21.05 -27.24
C VAL A 251 -35.45 -20.40 -28.23
N ARG A 252 -34.91 -19.44 -28.98
CA ARG A 252 -35.52 -18.75 -30.13
C ARG A 252 -36.20 -19.73 -31.11
N THR A 253 -37.50 -19.55 -31.34
CA THR A 253 -38.04 -19.53 -32.71
C THR A 253 -39.08 -18.41 -32.85
N SER A 254 -38.75 -17.46 -33.72
CA SER A 254 -39.55 -16.37 -34.32
C SER A 254 -40.75 -15.82 -33.55
N THR A 255 -40.66 -14.53 -33.23
CA THR A 255 -41.73 -13.62 -32.79
C THR A 255 -42.99 -13.61 -33.67
N ALA A 256 -42.95 -14.22 -34.86
CA ALA A 256 -44.12 -14.42 -35.71
C ALA A 256 -44.96 -15.66 -35.37
N LEU A 257 -44.41 -16.66 -34.67
CA LEU A 257 -45.13 -17.89 -34.30
C LEU A 257 -45.79 -17.81 -32.91
N LYS A 258 -45.26 -16.97 -31.99
CA LYS A 258 -45.81 -16.79 -30.63
C LYS A 258 -47.23 -16.20 -30.61
N ALA A 259 -47.65 -15.52 -31.68
CA ALA A 259 -49.02 -15.00 -31.81
C ALA A 259 -50.01 -16.01 -32.41
N PHE A 260 -49.55 -17.17 -32.92
CA PHE A 260 -50.39 -18.10 -33.69
C PHE A 260 -50.76 -19.39 -32.96
N ILE A 261 -50.18 -19.67 -31.79
CA ILE A 261 -50.41 -20.94 -31.08
C ILE A 261 -50.94 -20.67 -29.68
N SER A 262 -52.28 -20.56 -29.61
CA SER A 262 -53.05 -20.63 -28.36
C SER A 262 -52.83 -21.99 -27.66
N PRO A 263 -53.02 -22.08 -26.33
CA PRO A 263 -52.89 -23.32 -25.54
C PRO A 263 -53.75 -24.52 -26.01
N ALA A 264 -54.60 -24.33 -27.03
CA ALA A 264 -55.35 -25.39 -27.68
C ALA A 264 -54.51 -26.37 -28.55
N TRP A 265 -53.20 -26.12 -28.77
CA TRP A 265 -52.36 -26.92 -29.68
C TRP A 265 -51.04 -27.43 -29.07
N GLY A 266 -51.04 -27.82 -27.79
CA GLY A 266 -49.92 -28.57 -27.21
C GLY A 266 -48.59 -27.80 -27.21
N ALA A 267 -48.62 -26.52 -26.85
CA ALA A 267 -47.41 -25.72 -26.64
C ALA A 267 -46.53 -26.39 -25.57
N SER A 268 -45.27 -26.67 -25.93
CA SER A 268 -44.25 -27.15 -25.01
C SER A 268 -44.17 -26.25 -23.78
N ASP A 269 -44.30 -26.82 -22.59
CA ASP A 269 -44.19 -26.11 -21.32
C ASP A 269 -42.86 -25.35 -21.27
N TYR A 270 -42.93 -24.02 -21.43
CA TYR A 270 -41.77 -23.13 -21.52
C TYR A 270 -40.91 -23.12 -20.24
N ASN A 271 -41.43 -23.70 -19.16
CA ASN A 271 -40.76 -23.87 -17.88
C ASN A 271 -39.93 -25.15 -17.78
N GLN A 272 -39.74 -25.91 -18.86
CA GLN A 272 -38.98 -27.17 -18.83
C GLN A 272 -37.58 -27.04 -19.48
N MET A 273 -36.61 -27.75 -18.93
CA MET A 273 -35.29 -28.05 -19.49
C MET A 273 -35.25 -29.52 -19.90
N SER A 274 -34.52 -29.86 -20.96
CA SER A 274 -34.27 -31.26 -21.25
C SER A 274 -33.55 -31.93 -20.08
N TYR A 275 -33.65 -33.26 -19.95
CA TYR A 275 -32.96 -33.98 -18.88
C TYR A 275 -31.45 -33.69 -18.85
N GLN A 276 -30.78 -33.62 -20.00
CA GLN A 276 -29.34 -33.34 -20.07
C GLN A 276 -29.04 -31.89 -19.65
N ASP A 277 -29.79 -30.93 -20.16
CA ASP A 277 -29.59 -29.51 -19.87
C ASP A 277 -29.85 -29.20 -18.39
N GLY A 278 -30.90 -29.80 -17.82
CA GLY A 278 -31.22 -29.68 -16.40
C GLY A 278 -30.18 -30.36 -15.52
N LEU A 279 -29.72 -31.56 -15.89
CA LEU A 279 -28.66 -32.26 -15.16
C LEU A 279 -27.35 -31.46 -15.18
N GLU A 280 -27.03 -30.80 -16.31
CA GLU A 280 -25.89 -29.90 -16.43
C GLU A 280 -26.04 -28.69 -15.48
N VAL A 281 -27.16 -27.95 -15.54
CA VAL A 281 -27.40 -26.76 -14.71
C VAL A 281 -27.34 -27.11 -13.22
N TYR A 282 -28.07 -28.14 -12.78
CA TYR A 282 -28.12 -28.53 -11.37
C TYR A 282 -26.74 -29.00 -10.87
N ASN A 283 -26.06 -29.88 -11.62
CA ASN A 283 -24.74 -30.36 -11.21
C ASN A 283 -23.71 -29.25 -11.21
N PHE A 284 -23.76 -28.33 -12.18
CA PHE A 284 -22.86 -27.19 -12.25
C PHE A 284 -23.05 -26.29 -11.02
N THR A 285 -24.29 -25.96 -10.67
CA THR A 285 -24.60 -25.17 -9.46
C THR A 285 -24.11 -25.85 -8.19
N ILE A 286 -24.40 -27.14 -8.00
CA ILE A 286 -24.01 -27.90 -6.80
C ILE A 286 -22.49 -28.06 -6.69
N LYS A 287 -21.87 -28.61 -7.74
CA LYS A 287 -20.48 -29.10 -7.69
C LYS A 287 -19.44 -28.03 -8.00
N LYS A 288 -19.84 -26.92 -8.63
CA LYS A 288 -18.93 -25.83 -9.01
C LYS A 288 -19.25 -24.57 -8.24
N LEU A 289 -20.37 -23.90 -8.53
CA LEU A 289 -20.66 -22.57 -7.98
C LEU A 289 -20.76 -22.58 -6.45
N LEU A 290 -21.70 -23.36 -5.90
CA LEU A 290 -21.98 -23.37 -4.47
C LEU A 290 -20.84 -24.00 -3.67
N SER A 291 -20.25 -25.08 -4.17
CA SER A 291 -19.07 -25.70 -3.54
C SER A 291 -17.89 -24.73 -3.44
N THR A 292 -17.57 -23.99 -4.51
CA THR A 292 -16.47 -23.01 -4.48
C THR A 292 -16.81 -21.82 -3.59
N LEU A 293 -18.07 -21.40 -3.51
CA LEU A 293 -18.49 -20.36 -2.57
C LEU A 293 -18.26 -20.81 -1.11
N LYS A 294 -18.57 -22.07 -0.76
CA LYS A 294 -18.22 -22.63 0.56
C LYS A 294 -16.72 -22.59 0.84
N ASP A 295 -15.90 -22.95 -0.15
CA ASP A 295 -14.44 -22.91 -0.02
C ASP A 295 -13.94 -21.47 0.25
N ILE A 296 -14.52 -20.46 -0.41
CA ILE A 296 -14.24 -19.03 -0.15
C ILE A 296 -14.61 -18.66 1.29
N LEU A 297 -15.82 -19.00 1.74
CA LEU A 297 -16.30 -18.71 3.11
C LEU A 297 -15.41 -19.35 4.18
N LEU A 298 -14.93 -20.57 3.93
CA LEU A 298 -14.02 -21.27 4.82
C LEU A 298 -12.67 -20.56 4.94
N GLU A 299 -12.07 -20.13 3.83
CA GLU A 299 -10.82 -19.38 3.84
C GLU A 299 -10.97 -18.01 4.52
N ILE A 300 -12.09 -17.30 4.29
CA ILE A 300 -12.39 -16.05 5.00
C ILE A 300 -12.49 -16.30 6.51
N THR A 301 -13.15 -17.39 6.94
CA THR A 301 -13.26 -17.75 8.36
C THR A 301 -11.89 -17.99 8.99
N LYS A 302 -10.96 -18.65 8.28
CA LYS A 302 -9.58 -18.84 8.74
C LYS A 302 -8.87 -17.51 8.95
N ILE A 303 -8.99 -16.59 8.00
CA ILE A 303 -8.42 -15.24 8.11
C ILE A 303 -9.00 -14.49 9.31
N VAL A 304 -10.33 -14.50 9.48
CA VAL A 304 -10.98 -13.85 10.63
C VAL A 304 -10.49 -14.43 11.95
N ASN A 305 -10.35 -15.76 12.06
CA ASN A 305 -9.80 -16.40 13.25
C ASN A 305 -8.39 -15.88 13.55
N GLN A 306 -7.47 -15.96 12.58
CA GLN A 306 -6.07 -15.56 12.75
C GLN A 306 -5.92 -14.07 13.07
N LEU A 307 -6.76 -13.20 12.50
CA LEU A 307 -6.71 -11.75 12.76
C LEU A 307 -7.43 -11.35 14.06
N SER A 308 -8.34 -12.18 14.57
CA SER A 308 -9.02 -11.97 15.86
C SER A 308 -8.22 -12.44 17.09
N GLU A 309 -7.12 -13.16 16.88
CA GLU A 309 -6.25 -13.61 17.96
C GLU A 309 -5.56 -12.43 18.66
N GLN A 310 -5.49 -12.50 19.99
CA GLN A 310 -4.72 -11.54 20.78
C GLN A 310 -3.23 -11.76 20.57
N LYS A 311 -2.54 -10.72 20.10
CA LYS A 311 -1.11 -10.79 19.78
C LYS A 311 -0.31 -9.86 20.69
N ILE A 312 0.92 -10.25 20.97
CA ILE A 312 1.89 -9.45 21.71
C ILE A 312 2.89 -8.89 20.72
N TYR A 313 2.93 -7.57 20.58
CA TYR A 313 3.89 -6.86 19.76
C TYR A 313 5.01 -6.35 20.65
N GLU A 314 6.25 -6.68 20.29
CA GLU A 314 7.45 -6.18 20.95
C GLU A 314 7.93 -4.93 20.21
N VAL A 315 7.95 -3.79 20.89
CA VAL A 315 8.62 -2.60 20.36
C VAL A 315 10.10 -2.77 20.66
N ASN A 316 10.86 -3.18 19.65
CA ASN A 316 12.27 -3.52 19.83
C ASN A 316 13.16 -2.27 19.70
N HIS A 317 13.61 -1.74 20.84
CA HIS A 317 14.58 -0.66 20.91
C HIS A 317 16.02 -1.18 20.78
N LYS A 318 16.32 -1.93 19.70
CA LYS A 318 17.59 -2.67 19.53
C LYS A 318 18.84 -1.82 19.80
N ASP A 319 18.78 -0.51 19.54
CA ASP A 319 19.91 0.41 19.69
C ASP A 319 19.80 1.41 20.86
N LEU A 320 18.70 1.39 21.64
CA LEU A 320 18.54 2.23 22.84
C LEU A 320 18.16 1.37 24.04
N LYS A 321 19.18 0.79 24.70
CA LYS A 321 19.12 0.15 26.04
C LYS A 321 17.84 -0.67 26.33
N LYS A 322 17.86 -1.96 25.96
CA LYS A 322 17.27 -3.14 26.68
C LYS A 322 15.88 -3.01 27.34
N LYS A 323 15.03 -2.07 26.97
CA LYS A 323 13.65 -2.02 27.46
C LYS A 323 12.76 -2.50 26.32
N ILE A 324 12.17 -3.69 26.46
CA ILE A 324 11.20 -4.21 25.51
C ILE A 324 9.83 -3.84 26.06
N ASP A 325 9.17 -2.87 25.43
CA ASP A 325 7.77 -2.59 25.74
C ASP A 325 6.90 -3.59 24.95
N LYS A 326 6.10 -4.38 25.67
CA LYS A 326 5.16 -5.35 25.11
C LYS A 326 3.76 -4.76 25.10
N LYS A 327 3.13 -4.68 23.93
CA LYS A 327 1.74 -4.24 23.79
C LYS A 327 0.88 -5.39 23.30
N GLN A 328 -0.25 -5.60 23.94
CA GLN A 328 -1.28 -6.52 23.45
C GLN A 328 -2.16 -5.78 22.44
N HIS A 329 -2.40 -6.38 21.28
CA HIS A 329 -3.26 -5.81 20.24
C HIS A 329 -3.94 -6.92 19.42
N THR A 330 -5.19 -6.70 19.04
CA THR A 330 -5.99 -7.55 18.14
C THR A 330 -6.26 -6.76 16.85
N ILE A 331 -6.20 -7.42 15.69
CA ILE A 331 -6.48 -6.74 14.42
C ILE A 331 -7.99 -6.60 14.21
N ILE A 332 -8.74 -7.67 14.46
CA ILE A 332 -10.20 -7.67 14.45
C ILE A 332 -10.68 -7.84 15.90
N GLU A 333 -11.47 -6.89 16.39
CA GLU A 333 -12.06 -6.98 17.72
C GLU A 333 -13.05 -8.14 17.84
N ALA A 334 -13.26 -8.64 19.06
CA ALA A 334 -14.07 -9.83 19.31
C ALA A 334 -15.52 -9.69 18.81
N THR A 335 -16.11 -8.49 18.92
CA THR A 335 -17.47 -8.19 18.47
C THR A 335 -17.57 -8.30 16.95
N GLU A 336 -16.68 -7.62 16.22
CA GLU A 336 -16.60 -7.63 14.76
C GLU A 336 -16.29 -9.04 14.24
N ALA A 337 -15.37 -9.77 14.87
CA ALA A 337 -15.06 -11.15 14.52
C ALA A 337 -16.27 -12.08 14.72
N LYS A 338 -17.04 -11.90 15.81
CA LYS A 338 -18.27 -12.66 16.06
C LYS A 338 -19.32 -12.36 14.99
N ASN A 339 -19.51 -11.08 14.64
CA ASN A 339 -20.47 -10.67 13.62
C ASN A 339 -20.12 -11.26 12.25
N LEU A 340 -18.85 -11.16 11.82
CA LEU A 340 -18.38 -11.78 10.58
C LEU A 340 -18.64 -13.29 10.55
N LYS A 341 -18.28 -14.01 11.62
CA LYS A 341 -18.51 -15.46 11.71
C LYS A 341 -19.99 -15.81 11.68
N SER A 342 -20.83 -15.01 12.34
CA SER A 342 -22.28 -15.22 12.33
C SER A 342 -22.86 -15.11 10.92
N PHE A 343 -22.46 -14.10 10.15
CA PHE A 343 -22.90 -13.96 8.76
C PHE A 343 -22.37 -15.07 7.86
N ILE A 344 -21.08 -15.40 7.97
CA ILE A 344 -20.48 -16.48 7.19
C ILE A 344 -21.24 -17.79 7.45
N ASN A 345 -21.56 -18.10 8.71
CA ASN A 345 -22.31 -19.30 9.07
C ASN A 345 -23.75 -19.28 8.53
N ALA A 346 -24.41 -18.12 8.51
CA ALA A 346 -25.76 -17.98 7.97
C ALA A 346 -25.77 -18.25 6.45
N ILE A 347 -24.84 -17.65 5.72
CA ILE A 347 -24.66 -17.87 4.27
C ILE A 347 -24.30 -19.34 4.00
N ASP A 348 -23.39 -19.95 4.78
CA ASP A 348 -23.03 -21.36 4.61
C ASP A 348 -24.22 -22.31 4.81
N ALA A 349 -25.06 -22.01 5.81
CA ALA A 349 -26.28 -22.79 6.08
C ALA A 349 -27.30 -22.70 4.93
N ASP A 350 -27.48 -21.52 4.33
CA ASP A 350 -28.32 -21.38 3.14
C ASP A 350 -27.77 -22.14 1.94
N ILE A 351 -26.45 -22.08 1.72
CA ILE A 351 -25.78 -22.83 0.65
C ILE A 351 -26.00 -24.34 0.84
N ASP A 352 -25.85 -24.84 2.06
CA ASP A 352 -26.09 -26.26 2.38
C ASP A 352 -27.54 -26.68 2.13
N LYS A 353 -28.49 -25.80 2.46
CA LYS A 353 -29.90 -26.02 2.14
C LYS A 353 -30.11 -26.13 0.63
N ILE A 354 -29.62 -25.15 -0.14
CA ILE A 354 -29.76 -25.14 -1.61
C ILE A 354 -29.13 -26.41 -2.21
N ILE A 355 -27.91 -26.77 -1.79
CA ILE A 355 -27.23 -27.97 -2.27
C ILE A 355 -28.06 -29.23 -2.00
N ARG A 356 -28.60 -29.36 -0.78
CA ARG A 356 -29.42 -30.52 -0.40
C ARG A 356 -30.68 -30.61 -1.25
N ASP A 357 -31.39 -29.50 -1.44
CA ASP A 357 -32.66 -29.48 -2.14
C ASP A 357 -32.46 -29.74 -3.64
N LEU A 358 -31.44 -29.14 -4.27
CA LEU A 358 -31.07 -29.44 -5.66
C LEU A 358 -30.64 -30.90 -5.85
N LYS A 359 -29.87 -31.47 -4.91
CA LYS A 359 -29.48 -32.90 -4.94
C LYS A 359 -30.71 -33.82 -4.86
N ALA A 360 -31.71 -33.47 -4.07
CA ALA A 360 -32.94 -34.24 -3.96
C ALA A 360 -33.68 -34.30 -5.31
N VAL A 361 -33.80 -33.17 -6.02
CA VAL A 361 -34.40 -33.13 -7.36
C VAL A 361 -33.64 -34.03 -8.34
N VAL A 362 -32.31 -33.90 -8.40
CA VAL A 362 -31.47 -34.74 -9.29
C VAL A 362 -31.60 -36.22 -8.96
N THR A 363 -31.69 -36.58 -7.67
CA THR A 363 -31.76 -37.98 -7.23
C THR A 363 -33.13 -38.60 -7.48
N ASN A 364 -34.20 -37.81 -7.33
CA ASN A 364 -35.57 -38.28 -7.52
C ASN A 364 -36.00 -38.30 -9.00
N ASN A 365 -35.27 -37.63 -9.90
CA ASN A 365 -35.52 -37.66 -11.33
C ASN A 365 -34.91 -38.91 -12.01
N THR A 366 -35.36 -40.09 -11.57
CA THR A 366 -34.84 -41.40 -12.02
C THR A 366 -35.29 -41.81 -13.43
N ASP A 367 -36.43 -41.28 -13.88
CA ASP A 367 -37.07 -41.65 -15.15
C ASP A 367 -36.55 -40.84 -16.34
N GLN A 368 -35.47 -40.07 -16.15
CA GLN A 368 -34.90 -39.16 -17.15
C GLN A 368 -35.91 -38.13 -17.67
N SER A 369 -36.81 -37.66 -16.81
CA SER A 369 -37.81 -36.65 -17.14
C SER A 369 -37.19 -35.25 -17.23
N ASN A 370 -37.87 -34.33 -17.92
CA ASN A 370 -37.44 -32.94 -18.00
C ASN A 370 -37.36 -32.27 -16.63
N PHE A 371 -36.48 -31.28 -16.47
CA PHE A 371 -36.34 -30.51 -15.24
C PHE A 371 -37.13 -29.19 -15.32
N SER A 372 -37.72 -28.75 -14.21
CA SER A 372 -38.40 -27.45 -14.15
C SER A 372 -37.41 -26.30 -13.92
N LYS A 373 -37.42 -25.30 -14.82
CA LYS A 373 -36.70 -24.02 -14.67
C LYS A 373 -37.18 -23.24 -13.46
N LEU A 374 -38.50 -23.20 -13.26
CA LEU A 374 -39.11 -22.48 -12.13
C LEU A 374 -38.75 -23.14 -10.80
N GLU A 375 -38.78 -24.47 -10.72
CA GLU A 375 -38.36 -25.20 -9.53
C GLU A 375 -36.89 -24.94 -9.21
N TYR A 376 -36.00 -24.99 -10.22
CA TYR A 376 -34.59 -24.61 -10.04
C TYR A 376 -34.44 -23.20 -9.45
N LEU A 377 -35.10 -22.20 -10.05
CA LEU A 377 -35.01 -20.81 -9.58
C LEU A 377 -35.60 -20.63 -8.17
N LEU A 378 -36.70 -21.33 -7.85
CA LEU A 378 -37.29 -21.30 -6.52
C LEU A 378 -36.34 -21.88 -5.46
N LEU A 379 -35.71 -23.02 -5.75
CA LEU A 379 -34.77 -23.67 -4.85
C LEU A 379 -33.52 -22.81 -4.60
N VAL A 380 -32.97 -22.20 -5.65
CA VAL A 380 -31.74 -21.41 -5.56
C VAL A 380 -31.98 -20.04 -4.92
N PHE A 381 -33.07 -19.35 -5.27
CA PHE A 381 -33.23 -17.94 -4.93
C PHE A 381 -34.40 -17.63 -3.98
N ASN A 382 -35.37 -18.52 -3.79
CA ASN A 382 -36.58 -18.22 -3.03
C ASN A 382 -36.77 -19.03 -1.73
N GLU A 383 -36.53 -20.33 -1.76
CA GLU A 383 -36.81 -21.25 -0.64
C GLU A 383 -35.72 -21.24 0.46
N ASN A 384 -34.83 -20.27 0.43
CA ASN A 384 -33.74 -20.06 1.39
C ASN A 384 -33.58 -18.55 1.62
N ASP A 385 -32.74 -18.15 2.59
CA ASP A 385 -32.54 -16.75 2.94
C ASP A 385 -31.21 -16.18 2.39
N LEU A 386 -30.57 -16.87 1.43
CA LEU A 386 -29.26 -16.50 0.89
C LEU A 386 -29.23 -15.07 0.39
N ILE A 387 -30.22 -14.67 -0.42
CA ILE A 387 -30.28 -13.30 -0.95
C ILE A 387 -30.48 -12.27 0.16
N LEU A 388 -31.26 -12.59 1.19
CA LEU A 388 -31.51 -11.68 2.31
C LEU A 388 -30.23 -11.52 3.16
N HIS A 389 -29.54 -12.61 3.47
CA HIS A 389 -28.26 -12.55 4.18
C HIS A 389 -27.16 -11.87 3.35
N LEU A 390 -27.13 -12.07 2.03
CA LEU A 390 -26.20 -11.36 1.14
C LEU A 390 -26.51 -9.87 1.08
N GLU A 391 -27.79 -9.48 1.05
CA GLU A 391 -28.19 -8.07 1.10
C GLU A 391 -27.80 -7.43 2.42
N GLU A 392 -28.13 -8.06 3.55
CA GLU A 392 -27.76 -7.53 4.87
C GLU A 392 -26.24 -7.40 5.01
N PHE A 393 -25.47 -8.35 4.45
CA PHE A 393 -24.03 -8.40 4.61
C PHE A 393 -23.26 -7.51 3.61
N LEU A 394 -23.64 -7.49 2.32
CA LEU A 394 -22.86 -6.87 1.26
C LEU A 394 -23.48 -5.59 0.70
N ASN A 395 -24.71 -5.23 1.06
CA ASN A 395 -25.33 -4.02 0.51
C ASN A 395 -24.65 -2.76 1.06
N ILE A 396 -24.54 -1.76 0.20
CA ILE A 396 -23.96 -0.46 0.52
C ILE A 396 -24.68 0.61 -0.28
N ASN A 397 -25.08 1.70 0.39
CA ASN A 397 -25.59 2.84 -0.34
C ASN A 397 -24.42 3.61 -0.98
N PRO A 398 -24.39 3.80 -2.32
CA PRO A 398 -23.25 4.40 -3.01
C PRO A 398 -23.01 5.88 -2.66
N LYS A 399 -24.00 6.57 -2.09
CA LYS A 399 -23.90 7.99 -1.72
C LYS A 399 -23.25 8.21 -0.34
N PRO A 400 -23.80 7.68 0.78
CA PRO A 400 -23.19 7.83 2.10
C PRO A 400 -22.11 6.78 2.40
N LEU A 401 -21.91 5.79 1.53
CA LEU A 401 -21.03 4.63 1.76
C LEU A 401 -21.33 3.94 3.09
N GLN A 402 -22.61 3.68 3.31
CA GLN A 402 -23.10 3.07 4.54
C GLN A 402 -23.98 1.87 4.18
N GLY A 403 -23.72 0.74 4.83
CA GLY A 403 -24.61 -0.42 4.82
C GLY A 403 -25.44 -0.47 6.10
N THR A 404 -26.20 -1.55 6.27
CA THR A 404 -26.88 -1.89 7.53
C THR A 404 -25.85 -2.05 8.68
N ASP A 405 -26.30 -1.94 9.93
CA ASP A 405 -25.40 -1.82 11.11
C ASP A 405 -24.26 -2.85 11.16
N ASN A 406 -24.51 -4.10 10.75
CA ASN A 406 -23.50 -5.17 10.74
C ASN A 406 -23.03 -5.59 9.33
N SER A 407 -23.25 -4.78 8.31
CA SER A 407 -22.70 -5.02 6.97
C SER A 407 -21.18 -5.14 6.97
N LEU A 408 -20.63 -5.87 6.00
CA LEU A 408 -19.20 -6.04 5.75
C LEU A 408 -18.48 -4.69 5.73
N TRP A 409 -19.06 -3.68 5.09
CA TRP A 409 -18.44 -2.38 4.90
C TRP A 409 -18.33 -1.59 6.21
N ASN A 410 -19.37 -1.62 7.05
CA ASN A 410 -19.32 -1.02 8.37
C ASN A 410 -18.30 -1.74 9.27
N ILE A 411 -18.20 -3.07 9.16
CA ILE A 411 -17.18 -3.85 9.88
C ILE A 411 -15.77 -3.52 9.39
N LEU A 412 -15.54 -3.44 8.08
CA LEU A 412 -14.26 -3.04 7.49
C LEU A 412 -13.84 -1.65 7.96
N TYR A 413 -14.77 -0.68 7.98
CA TYR A 413 -14.51 0.64 8.55
C TYR A 413 -14.03 0.56 9.99
N LYS A 414 -14.71 -0.20 10.86
CA LYS A 414 -14.31 -0.36 12.26
C LYS A 414 -12.94 -1.01 12.41
N ILE A 415 -12.64 -2.04 11.61
CA ILE A 415 -11.32 -2.68 11.57
C ILE A 415 -10.25 -1.65 11.20
N LEU A 416 -10.46 -0.85 10.14
CA LEU A 416 -9.53 0.21 9.76
C LEU A 416 -9.36 1.23 10.89
N GLN A 417 -10.46 1.78 11.41
CA GLN A 417 -10.46 2.77 12.47
C GLN A 417 -9.69 2.29 13.71
N HIS A 418 -9.88 1.03 14.10
CA HIS A 418 -9.20 0.41 15.24
C HIS A 418 -7.69 0.25 15.03
N ASN A 419 -7.24 0.07 13.78
CA ASN A 419 -5.82 -0.18 13.47
C ASN A 419 -5.06 1.07 13.01
N ILE A 420 -5.71 2.23 12.82
CA ILE A 420 -5.04 3.49 12.54
C ILE A 420 -4.41 4.02 13.83
N ALA A 421 -3.08 3.92 13.94
CA ALA A 421 -2.33 4.43 15.08
C ALA A 421 -2.26 5.97 15.06
N TYR A 422 -1.95 6.54 13.88
CA TYR A 422 -1.86 7.98 13.66
C TYR A 422 -2.38 8.32 12.27
N TYR A 423 -2.96 9.52 12.17
CA TYR A 423 -3.29 10.14 10.89
C TYR A 423 -2.64 11.51 10.79
N ASP A 424 -1.80 11.74 9.79
CA ASP A 424 -1.11 13.01 9.57
C ASP A 424 -0.73 13.24 8.11
N ASN A 425 -1.41 14.20 7.46
CA ASN A 425 -1.23 14.48 6.03
C ASN A 425 0.22 14.78 5.66
N THR A 426 0.61 14.28 4.48
CA THR A 426 1.94 14.51 3.91
C THR A 426 1.90 15.36 2.65
N TYR A 427 3.02 16.03 2.40
CA TYR A 427 3.20 16.93 1.28
C TYR A 427 4.54 16.63 0.62
N ALA A 428 4.61 16.81 -0.70
CA ALA A 428 5.83 16.61 -1.47
C ALA A 428 6.90 17.70 -1.24
N LYS A 429 6.50 18.86 -0.70
CA LYS A 429 7.37 20.02 -0.49
C LYS A 429 7.47 20.37 1.00
N PRO A 430 8.67 20.75 1.50
CA PRO A 430 8.89 21.01 2.92
C PRO A 430 8.31 22.32 3.43
N ASN A 431 7.83 23.22 2.55
CA ASN A 431 7.50 24.61 2.86
C ASN A 431 6.73 24.80 4.17
N ILE A 432 5.70 23.99 4.40
CA ILE A 432 4.86 24.05 5.60
C ILE A 432 5.65 23.86 6.91
N GLN A 433 6.72 23.07 6.90
CA GLN A 433 7.54 22.79 8.08
C GLN A 433 8.50 23.93 8.41
N PHE A 434 8.75 24.83 7.45
CA PHE A 434 9.71 25.94 7.57
C PHE A 434 9.04 27.32 7.64
N GLU A 435 7.72 27.42 7.50
CA GLU A 435 6.95 28.67 7.41
C GLU A 435 7.30 29.69 8.51
N ASN A 436 7.55 29.20 9.74
CA ASN A 436 7.88 30.02 10.91
C ASN A 436 9.39 30.11 11.20
N SER A 437 10.24 30.00 10.19
CA SER A 437 11.71 29.99 10.35
C SER A 437 12.41 30.96 9.40
N PHE A 438 13.67 31.32 9.72
CA PHE A 438 14.51 32.14 8.83
C PHE A 438 14.93 31.40 7.53
N LEU A 439 14.63 30.10 7.42
CA LEU A 439 14.87 29.30 6.23
C LEU A 439 13.69 29.28 5.24
N LYS A 440 12.54 29.86 5.58
CA LYS A 440 11.32 29.82 4.74
C LYS A 440 11.56 30.29 3.30
N ASP A 441 12.42 31.31 3.14
CA ASP A 441 12.75 31.93 1.84
C ASP A 441 14.02 31.33 1.21
N LYS A 442 14.61 30.29 1.83
CA LYS A 442 15.84 29.61 1.42
C LYS A 442 15.60 28.16 1.01
N ILE A 443 14.41 27.87 0.48
CA ILE A 443 13.97 26.55 0.05
C ILE A 443 13.93 26.51 -1.48
N THR A 444 14.68 25.58 -2.07
CA THR A 444 14.61 25.27 -3.50
C THR A 444 13.92 23.91 -3.68
N ASN A 445 12.80 23.91 -4.42
CA ASN A 445 12.06 22.71 -4.76
C ASN A 445 12.30 22.35 -6.24
N ILE A 446 12.78 21.14 -6.50
CA ILE A 446 13.08 20.61 -7.83
C ILE A 446 12.07 19.51 -8.17
N ASN A 447 11.35 19.70 -9.27
CA ASN A 447 10.47 18.69 -9.82
C ASN A 447 11.27 17.75 -10.73
N ILE A 448 11.39 16.48 -10.35
CA ILE A 448 12.07 15.44 -11.15
C ILE A 448 11.08 14.50 -11.85
N THR A 449 9.80 14.85 -11.93
CA THR A 449 8.74 14.01 -12.52
C THR A 449 9.06 13.57 -13.95
N SER A 450 9.68 14.43 -14.77
CA SER A 450 10.06 14.09 -16.15
C SER A 450 11.11 12.99 -16.24
N GLU A 451 11.80 12.69 -15.14
CA GLU A 451 12.80 11.63 -15.06
C GLU A 451 12.16 10.26 -14.76
N ASP A 452 10.90 10.24 -14.30
CA ASP A 452 10.10 9.03 -14.23
C ASP A 452 9.61 8.66 -15.64
N ILE A 453 9.90 7.44 -16.08
CA ILE A 453 9.54 6.96 -17.43
C ILE A 453 8.01 6.99 -17.65
N TYR A 454 7.22 6.94 -16.58
CA TYR A 454 5.77 7.08 -16.63
C TYR A 454 5.28 8.47 -17.07
N SER A 455 6.07 9.53 -16.88
CA SER A 455 5.71 10.91 -17.27
C SER A 455 5.35 11.07 -18.75
N SER A 456 5.93 10.23 -19.61
CA SER A 456 5.73 10.26 -21.06
C SER A 456 4.47 9.53 -21.52
N LYS A 457 3.69 8.95 -20.61
CA LYS A 457 2.57 8.06 -20.92
C LYS A 457 1.24 8.79 -20.98
N LYS A 458 0.34 8.35 -21.85
CA LYS A 458 -1.00 8.94 -21.99
C LYS A 458 -1.82 8.77 -20.71
N GLU A 459 -1.56 7.69 -19.97
CA GLU A 459 -2.20 7.32 -18.71
C GLU A 459 -1.81 8.27 -17.55
N ALA A 460 -0.74 9.06 -17.69
CA ALA A 460 -0.34 10.04 -16.68
C ALA A 460 -1.46 11.05 -16.36
N LYS A 461 -2.32 11.38 -17.34
CA LYS A 461 -3.49 12.23 -17.10
C LYS A 461 -4.46 11.58 -16.10
N ASN A 462 -4.74 10.29 -16.26
CA ASN A 462 -5.62 9.53 -15.36
C ASN A 462 -5.04 9.48 -13.95
N TYR A 463 -3.72 9.32 -13.82
CA TYR A 463 -3.04 9.40 -12.54
C TYR A 463 -3.27 10.75 -11.85
N TYR A 464 -3.13 11.87 -12.56
CA TYR A 464 -3.37 13.20 -11.96
C TYR A 464 -4.81 13.40 -11.49
N GLU A 465 -5.80 12.84 -12.20
CA GLU A 465 -7.21 12.86 -11.76
C GLU A 465 -7.41 11.99 -10.51
N PHE A 466 -6.84 10.78 -10.51
CA PHE A 466 -6.86 9.83 -9.39
C PHE A 466 -6.25 10.43 -8.11
N ILE A 467 -5.00 10.88 -8.17
CA ILE A 467 -4.28 11.35 -6.99
C ILE A 467 -4.86 12.65 -6.43
N LYS A 468 -5.41 13.51 -7.30
CA LYS A 468 -6.14 14.71 -6.84
C LYS A 468 -7.38 14.32 -6.03
N TYR A 469 -8.13 13.32 -6.49
CA TYR A 469 -9.31 12.84 -5.75
C TYR A 469 -8.91 12.23 -4.40
N ILE A 470 -7.80 11.49 -4.35
CA ILE A 470 -7.23 10.97 -3.10
C ILE A 470 -6.89 12.11 -2.12
N GLU A 471 -6.15 13.12 -2.56
CA GLU A 471 -5.77 14.28 -1.72
C GLU A 471 -7.03 15.02 -1.21
N GLU A 472 -8.08 15.14 -2.04
CA GLU A 472 -9.35 15.71 -1.62
C GLU A 472 -10.06 14.85 -0.54
N ILE A 473 -9.94 13.53 -0.56
CA ILE A 473 -10.46 12.65 0.50
C ILE A 473 -9.68 12.89 1.80
N GLU A 474 -8.36 12.96 1.72
CA GLU A 474 -7.48 13.18 2.87
C GLU A 474 -7.76 14.53 3.54
N GLU A 475 -7.90 15.60 2.76
CA GLU A 475 -8.33 16.89 3.30
C GLU A 475 -9.69 16.83 4.02
N ARG A 476 -10.65 16.05 3.49
CA ARG A 476 -11.95 15.83 4.16
C ARG A 476 -11.80 15.01 5.42
N TYR A 477 -10.98 13.96 5.42
CA TYR A 477 -10.76 13.10 6.58
C TYR A 477 -10.05 13.84 7.71
N GLU A 478 -9.07 14.68 7.38
CA GLU A 478 -8.38 15.55 8.35
C GLU A 478 -9.37 16.47 9.07
N LYS A 479 -10.29 17.09 8.34
CA LYS A 479 -11.33 17.97 8.89
C LYS A 479 -12.39 17.18 9.66
N ASN A 480 -12.76 15.99 9.18
CA ASN A 480 -13.80 15.17 9.76
C ASN A 480 -13.56 13.65 9.53
N LYS A 481 -13.20 12.96 10.61
CA LYS A 481 -12.90 11.52 10.59
C LYS A 481 -14.17 10.67 10.54
N THR A 482 -14.73 10.53 9.34
CA THR A 482 -15.98 9.80 9.09
C THR A 482 -15.75 8.47 8.40
N GLN A 483 -16.72 7.55 8.55
CA GLN A 483 -16.77 6.31 7.77
C GLN A 483 -16.74 6.56 6.27
N PHE A 484 -17.52 7.55 5.79
CA PHE A 484 -17.56 7.90 4.38
C PHE A 484 -16.14 8.14 3.84
N ASN A 485 -15.35 9.00 4.49
CA ASN A 485 -14.02 9.35 4.00
C ASN A 485 -13.05 8.14 4.00
N LEU A 486 -13.06 7.28 5.02
CA LEU A 486 -12.19 6.09 5.02
C LEU A 486 -12.59 5.06 3.95
N LEU A 487 -13.89 4.81 3.78
CA LEU A 487 -14.36 3.88 2.77
C LEU A 487 -14.20 4.46 1.37
N ASP A 488 -14.36 5.78 1.19
CA ASP A 488 -14.11 6.47 -0.07
C ASP A 488 -12.65 6.30 -0.50
N LEU A 489 -11.71 6.42 0.44
CA LEU A 489 -10.28 6.17 0.23
C LEU A 489 -10.03 4.71 -0.18
N LEU A 490 -10.53 3.76 0.62
CA LEU A 490 -10.34 2.33 0.39
C LEU A 490 -10.91 1.90 -0.96
N PHE A 491 -12.14 2.29 -1.27
CA PHE A 491 -12.79 1.91 -2.53
C PHE A 491 -12.14 2.58 -3.72
N THR A 492 -11.55 3.77 -3.56
CA THR A 492 -10.78 4.41 -4.62
C THR A 492 -9.50 3.64 -4.92
N LEU A 493 -8.77 3.19 -3.90
CA LEU A 493 -7.61 2.33 -4.09
C LEU A 493 -7.99 1.01 -4.77
N ILE A 494 -9.06 0.35 -4.32
CA ILE A 494 -9.55 -0.91 -4.89
C ILE A 494 -10.02 -0.71 -6.33
N ALA A 495 -10.78 0.35 -6.64
CA ALA A 495 -11.31 0.61 -7.98
C ALA A 495 -10.21 0.81 -9.04
N ASN A 496 -8.99 1.14 -8.62
CA ASN A 496 -7.84 1.37 -9.50
C ASN A 496 -6.77 0.27 -9.38
N ASP A 497 -7.04 -0.80 -8.63
CA ASP A 497 -6.28 -2.05 -8.69
C ASP A 497 -6.77 -2.92 -9.85
N LYS A 498 -5.85 -3.45 -10.65
CA LYS A 498 -6.18 -4.22 -11.85
C LYS A 498 -6.99 -5.48 -11.56
N LYS A 499 -6.63 -6.24 -10.51
CA LYS A 499 -7.33 -7.49 -10.19
C LYS A 499 -8.74 -7.21 -9.72
N ALA A 500 -8.92 -6.15 -8.94
CA ALA A 500 -10.23 -5.68 -8.56
C ALA A 500 -11.05 -5.23 -9.78
N GLN A 501 -10.49 -4.45 -10.70
CA GLN A 501 -11.16 -4.07 -11.95
C GLN A 501 -11.59 -5.28 -12.79
N GLU A 502 -10.72 -6.28 -12.91
CA GLU A 502 -11.03 -7.53 -13.61
C GLU A 502 -12.19 -8.30 -12.97
N LEU A 503 -12.32 -8.27 -11.64
CA LEU A 503 -13.47 -8.85 -10.95
C LEU A 503 -14.73 -7.99 -11.13
N LEU A 504 -14.63 -6.67 -10.93
CA LEU A 504 -15.74 -5.73 -11.03
C LEU A 504 -16.34 -5.68 -12.43
N SER A 505 -15.52 -5.85 -13.47
CA SER A 505 -15.97 -5.93 -14.86
C SER A 505 -16.94 -7.09 -15.15
N THR A 506 -17.02 -8.08 -14.25
CA THR A 506 -17.97 -9.19 -14.36
C THR A 506 -19.37 -8.83 -13.85
N LEU A 507 -19.49 -7.81 -12.99
CA LEU A 507 -20.77 -7.43 -12.37
C LEU A 507 -21.86 -7.09 -13.38
N PRO A 508 -21.62 -6.28 -14.44
CA PRO A 508 -22.64 -6.00 -15.45
C PRO A 508 -23.17 -7.25 -16.15
N ASN A 509 -22.30 -8.23 -16.41
CA ASN A 509 -22.70 -9.51 -17.01
C ASN A 509 -23.57 -10.34 -16.05
N ILE A 510 -23.21 -10.37 -14.76
CA ILE A 510 -23.99 -11.07 -13.73
C ILE A 510 -25.38 -10.42 -13.58
N ILE A 511 -25.44 -9.09 -13.54
CA ILE A 511 -26.69 -8.31 -13.50
C ILE A 511 -27.57 -8.67 -14.70
N SER A 512 -27.01 -8.70 -15.91
CA SER A 512 -27.75 -9.09 -17.11
C SER A 512 -28.27 -10.54 -17.07
N LYS A 513 -27.54 -11.47 -16.43
CA LYS A 513 -28.01 -12.85 -16.21
C LYS A 513 -29.19 -12.91 -15.23
N ILE A 514 -29.25 -12.00 -14.25
CA ILE A 514 -30.39 -11.90 -13.31
C ILE A 514 -31.64 -11.39 -14.05
N ASP A 515 -31.50 -10.41 -14.96
CA ASP A 515 -32.63 -9.89 -15.75
C ASP A 515 -33.32 -11.00 -16.58
N ILE A 516 -32.56 -12.01 -17.04
CA ILE A 516 -33.11 -13.18 -17.73
C ILE A 516 -33.96 -14.05 -16.78
N ALA A 517 -33.49 -14.24 -15.55
CA ALA A 517 -34.22 -15.01 -14.54
C ALA A 517 -35.50 -14.29 -14.09
N GLU A 518 -35.49 -12.95 -14.04
CA GLU A 518 -36.68 -12.14 -13.72
C GLU A 518 -37.82 -12.33 -14.73
N TYR A 519 -37.52 -12.62 -16.01
CA TYR A 519 -38.54 -12.88 -17.03
C TYR A 519 -39.39 -14.13 -16.75
N ILE A 520 -38.85 -15.09 -15.99
CA ILE A 520 -39.52 -16.36 -15.62
C ILE A 520 -40.11 -16.26 -14.20
N ALA A 521 -39.63 -15.32 -13.39
CA ALA A 521 -39.99 -15.18 -11.99
C ALA A 521 -41.32 -14.43 -11.79
N THR A 522 -42.08 -14.85 -10.78
CA THR A 522 -43.28 -14.13 -10.32
C THR A 522 -43.34 -14.13 -8.79
N GLY A 523 -44.11 -13.21 -8.21
CA GLY A 523 -44.35 -13.16 -6.76
C GLY A 523 -43.07 -12.94 -5.95
N LYS A 524 -42.85 -13.77 -4.92
CA LYS A 524 -41.71 -13.63 -4.00
C LYS A 524 -40.34 -13.83 -4.66
N LEU A 525 -40.26 -14.70 -5.68
CA LEU A 525 -39.03 -14.95 -6.43
C LEU A 525 -38.58 -13.69 -7.18
N ASP A 526 -39.51 -12.99 -7.83
CA ASP A 526 -39.23 -11.72 -8.53
C ASP A 526 -38.71 -10.65 -7.56
N VAL A 527 -39.31 -10.52 -6.37
CA VAL A 527 -38.85 -9.58 -5.33
C VAL A 527 -37.42 -9.89 -4.88
N LYS A 528 -37.08 -11.16 -4.65
CA LYS A 528 -35.72 -11.55 -4.24
C LYS A 528 -34.69 -11.34 -5.36
N LEU A 529 -35.02 -11.66 -6.62
CA LEU A 529 -34.12 -11.41 -7.75
C LEU A 529 -33.84 -9.91 -7.94
N LYS A 530 -34.86 -9.05 -7.80
CA LYS A 530 -34.69 -7.58 -7.82
C LYS A 530 -33.77 -7.11 -6.69
N LEU A 531 -33.94 -7.65 -5.49
CA LEU A 531 -33.07 -7.34 -4.35
C LEU A 531 -31.60 -7.70 -4.64
N LEU A 532 -31.36 -8.87 -5.23
CA LEU A 532 -30.01 -9.28 -5.66
C LEU A 532 -29.45 -8.36 -6.75
N ARG A 533 -30.27 -7.96 -7.73
CA ARG A 533 -29.86 -7.00 -8.77
C ARG A 533 -29.50 -5.65 -8.18
N ASP A 534 -30.32 -5.13 -7.27
CA ASP A 534 -30.09 -3.83 -6.62
C ASP A 534 -28.81 -3.85 -5.79
N LEU A 535 -28.57 -4.94 -5.05
CA LEU A 535 -27.31 -5.18 -4.34
C LEU A 535 -26.09 -5.07 -5.26
N LEU A 536 -26.07 -5.82 -6.38
CA LEU A 536 -24.94 -5.81 -7.31
C LEU A 536 -24.80 -4.46 -8.02
N THR A 537 -25.90 -3.80 -8.34
CA THR A 537 -25.91 -2.47 -8.96
C THR A 537 -25.33 -1.42 -8.03
N ASN A 538 -25.66 -1.49 -6.73
CA ASN A 538 -25.11 -0.60 -5.71
C ASN A 538 -23.59 -0.79 -5.57
N ILE A 539 -23.12 -2.03 -5.49
CA ILE A 539 -21.68 -2.34 -5.45
C ILE A 539 -20.99 -1.81 -6.71
N ASN A 540 -21.54 -2.09 -7.91
CA ASN A 540 -20.99 -1.60 -9.17
C ASN A 540 -20.89 -0.07 -9.19
N SER A 541 -21.93 0.62 -8.74
CA SER A 541 -21.98 2.09 -8.68
C SER A 541 -20.93 2.68 -7.75
N VAL A 542 -20.62 2.03 -6.62
CA VAL A 542 -19.56 2.46 -5.69
C VAL A 542 -18.21 2.50 -6.39
N PHE A 543 -17.86 1.45 -7.14
CA PHE A 543 -16.56 1.33 -7.76
C PHE A 543 -16.45 2.08 -9.09
N GLU A 544 -17.52 2.14 -9.91
CA GLU A 544 -17.53 2.92 -11.15
C GLU A 544 -17.29 4.41 -10.88
N PHE A 545 -17.90 4.97 -9.84
CA PHE A 545 -17.68 6.37 -9.45
C PHE A 545 -16.22 6.69 -9.09
N ARG A 546 -15.46 5.68 -8.65
CA ARG A 546 -14.09 5.80 -8.15
C ARG A 546 -13.05 5.26 -9.11
N ASN A 547 -13.46 4.88 -10.31
CA ASN A 547 -12.57 4.39 -11.35
C ASN A 547 -12.08 5.57 -12.20
N PHE A 548 -10.77 5.80 -12.20
CA PHE A 548 -10.14 6.90 -12.96
C PHE A 548 -9.58 6.45 -14.30
N GLY A 549 -9.98 5.25 -14.77
CA GLY A 549 -9.51 4.66 -16.02
C GLY A 549 -8.22 3.86 -15.86
N GLU A 550 -7.57 3.55 -16.99
CA GLU A 550 -6.33 2.78 -16.99
C GLU A 550 -5.18 3.64 -16.45
N LEU A 551 -4.62 3.24 -15.30
CA LEU A 551 -3.40 3.85 -14.75
C LEU A 551 -2.14 3.16 -15.29
N GLU A 552 -2.21 1.85 -15.53
CA GLU A 552 -1.08 1.06 -16.03
C GLU A 552 -0.68 1.47 -17.45
N ASP A 553 0.62 1.54 -17.73
CA ASP A 553 1.11 1.75 -19.09
C ASP A 553 0.76 0.54 -19.97
N SER A 554 -0.22 0.73 -20.85
CA SER A 554 -0.71 -0.26 -21.81
C SER A 554 0.41 -0.78 -22.75
N THR A 555 1.47 0.01 -22.97
CA THR A 555 2.61 -0.35 -23.84
C THR A 555 3.68 -1.17 -23.14
N HIS A 556 3.73 -1.14 -21.80
CA HIS A 556 4.76 -1.85 -21.04
C HIS A 556 4.43 -3.34 -20.94
N LYS A 557 5.15 -4.19 -21.68
CA LYS A 557 4.99 -5.65 -21.58
C LYS A 557 6.10 -6.23 -20.71
N LEU A 558 5.70 -6.98 -19.68
CA LEU A 558 6.62 -7.81 -18.92
C LEU A 558 7.02 -9.02 -19.78
N THR A 559 8.27 -9.45 -19.66
CA THR A 559 8.71 -10.73 -20.22
C THR A 559 8.10 -11.88 -19.42
N LYS A 560 7.98 -13.08 -20.01
CA LYS A 560 7.47 -14.26 -19.29
C LYS A 560 8.23 -14.55 -17.99
N GLN A 561 9.54 -14.30 -17.97
CA GLN A 561 10.36 -14.47 -16.78
C GLN A 561 10.00 -13.45 -15.70
N GLN A 562 9.75 -12.21 -16.08
CA GLN A 562 9.31 -11.15 -15.17
C GLN A 562 7.89 -11.42 -14.64
N GLU A 563 6.99 -11.90 -15.49
CA GLU A 563 5.65 -12.34 -15.08
C GLU A 563 5.74 -13.50 -14.07
N GLU A 564 6.60 -14.49 -14.31
CA GLU A 564 6.81 -15.61 -13.39
C GLU A 564 7.42 -15.14 -12.06
N ASN A 565 8.44 -14.28 -12.11
CA ASN A 565 9.03 -13.68 -10.91
C ASN A 565 7.97 -12.94 -10.10
N ASN A 566 7.08 -12.19 -10.76
CA ASN A 566 6.00 -11.44 -10.11
C ASN A 566 4.88 -12.31 -9.48
N LYS A 567 4.87 -13.63 -9.68
CA LYS A 567 3.89 -14.53 -9.05
C LYS A 567 4.13 -14.77 -7.57
N ASP A 568 5.36 -14.61 -7.09
CA ASP A 568 5.74 -14.82 -5.69
C ASP A 568 5.17 -13.76 -4.72
N LYS A 569 4.37 -12.81 -5.24
CA LYS A 569 3.78 -11.66 -4.54
C LYS A 569 4.83 -10.75 -3.90
N ASN A 570 6.08 -10.83 -4.32
CA ASN A 570 7.14 -9.95 -3.86
C ASN A 570 7.06 -8.59 -4.58
N PRO A 571 6.78 -7.50 -3.86
CA PRO A 571 6.67 -6.19 -4.49
C PRO A 571 8.00 -5.56 -4.91
N TYR A 572 9.14 -6.16 -4.54
CA TYR A 572 10.49 -5.73 -4.93
C TYR A 572 11.06 -6.59 -6.06
N ASN A 573 10.20 -7.21 -6.87
CA ASN A 573 10.68 -7.84 -8.08
C ASN A 573 11.13 -6.79 -9.07
N ASP A 574 12.19 -7.10 -9.82
CA ASP A 574 12.95 -6.17 -10.68
C ASP A 574 12.13 -5.52 -11.80
N THR A 575 10.84 -5.86 -11.91
CA THR A 575 9.91 -5.23 -12.84
C THR A 575 8.51 -5.15 -12.29
N LEU A 576 8.15 -3.97 -11.79
CA LEU A 576 6.76 -3.61 -11.58
C LEU A 576 6.12 -3.16 -12.90
N LYS A 577 4.84 -3.49 -13.06
CA LYS A 577 4.05 -2.98 -14.17
C LYS A 577 3.95 -1.47 -14.00
N ARG A 578 4.67 -0.74 -14.84
CA ARG A 578 4.63 0.73 -14.92
C ARG A 578 3.19 1.25 -14.86
N GLY A 579 2.93 2.20 -13.97
CA GLY A 579 1.61 2.79 -13.73
C GLY A 579 0.68 1.99 -12.81
N SER A 580 1.09 0.83 -12.31
CA SER A 580 0.38 0.15 -11.21
C SER A 580 0.58 0.90 -9.90
N LEU A 581 -0.32 0.70 -8.91
CA LEU A 581 -0.15 1.29 -7.57
C LEU A 581 1.23 0.99 -6.99
N MET A 582 1.70 -0.26 -7.07
CA MET A 582 3.03 -0.63 -6.55
C MET A 582 4.17 0.08 -7.26
N TYR A 583 4.05 0.35 -8.56
CA TYR A 583 5.05 1.15 -9.29
C TYR A 583 5.18 2.55 -8.69
N PHE A 584 4.06 3.22 -8.40
CA PHE A 584 4.07 4.55 -7.79
C PHE A 584 4.68 4.58 -6.38
N LEU A 585 4.61 3.46 -5.64
CA LEU A 585 5.13 3.33 -4.28
C LEU A 585 6.59 2.96 -4.18
N ILE A 586 7.11 2.31 -5.21
CA ILE A 586 8.45 1.72 -5.17
C ILE A 586 9.33 2.36 -6.24
N GLU A 587 8.94 2.28 -7.50
CA GLU A 587 9.76 2.75 -8.63
C GLU A 587 9.75 4.27 -8.76
N SER A 588 8.56 4.90 -8.73
CA SER A 588 8.43 6.36 -8.76
C SER A 588 9.05 6.99 -7.52
N HIS A 589 8.84 6.37 -6.36
CA HIS A 589 9.49 6.75 -5.10
C HIS A 589 11.01 6.80 -5.20
N SER A 590 11.59 5.78 -5.84
CA SER A 590 13.03 5.62 -5.94
C SER A 590 13.72 6.57 -6.92
N THR A 591 12.97 7.31 -7.74
CA THR A 591 13.53 8.14 -8.83
C THR A 591 14.67 9.05 -8.34
N SER A 592 14.51 9.70 -7.18
CA SER A 592 15.50 10.65 -6.64
C SER A 592 16.78 10.01 -6.07
N ARG A 593 16.79 8.69 -5.86
CA ARG A 593 17.95 7.92 -5.37
C ARG A 593 18.64 7.09 -6.44
N ARG A 594 18.20 7.17 -7.71
CA ARG A 594 18.79 6.38 -8.81
C ARG A 594 20.14 6.92 -9.27
N TRP A 595 20.29 8.24 -9.31
CA TRP A 595 21.53 8.95 -9.66
C TRP A 595 21.63 10.28 -8.91
N LEU A 596 22.83 10.85 -8.86
CA LEU A 596 23.06 12.17 -8.31
C LEU A 596 22.58 13.23 -9.31
N HIS A 597 21.35 13.72 -9.14
CA HIS A 597 20.78 14.76 -9.99
C HIS A 597 21.68 16.00 -10.05
N LYS A 598 21.68 16.66 -11.21
CA LYS A 598 22.53 17.82 -11.49
C LYS A 598 22.34 18.92 -10.45
N GLU A 599 21.10 19.19 -10.07
CA GLU A 599 20.71 20.21 -9.12
C GLU A 599 21.26 19.93 -7.72
N VAL A 600 21.26 18.65 -7.30
CA VAL A 600 21.86 18.23 -6.03
C VAL A 600 23.38 18.40 -6.08
N LYS A 601 24.02 18.00 -7.18
CA LYS A 601 25.47 18.18 -7.38
C LYS A 601 25.84 19.65 -7.35
N GLU A 602 25.14 20.51 -8.06
CA GLU A 602 25.37 21.96 -8.10
C GLU A 602 25.16 22.61 -6.72
N PHE A 603 24.13 22.19 -5.99
CA PHE A 603 23.84 22.65 -4.64
C PHE A 603 24.95 22.27 -3.65
N LEU A 604 25.39 21.00 -3.66
CA LEU A 604 26.51 20.54 -2.83
C LEU A 604 27.83 21.21 -3.22
N THR A 605 28.07 21.42 -4.52
CA THR A 605 29.26 22.13 -5.03
C THR A 605 29.33 23.57 -4.51
N ARG A 606 28.19 24.25 -4.46
CA ARG A 606 28.08 25.65 -4.05
C ARG A 606 28.21 25.85 -2.55
N LEU A 607 27.60 24.97 -1.75
CA LEU A 607 27.60 25.09 -0.28
C LEU A 607 28.79 24.39 0.38
N GLY A 608 29.37 23.40 -0.29
CA GLY A 608 30.62 22.77 0.09
C GLY A 608 31.84 23.64 -0.20
N ALA A 609 32.93 23.41 0.53
CA ALA A 609 34.20 24.08 0.25
C ALA A 609 34.88 23.45 -0.98
N LYS A 610 34.84 24.17 -2.12
CA LYS A 610 35.70 23.89 -3.28
C LYS A 610 37.18 24.00 -2.87
N ARG A 611 38.05 23.18 -3.48
CA ARG A 611 39.50 23.19 -3.25
C ARG A 611 40.11 24.59 -3.30
#